data_AF-A0A915LU15-F1
#
_entry.id   AF-A0A915LU15-F1
#
_cell.length_a   1.000
_cell.length_b   1.000
_cell.length_c   1.000
_cell.angle_alpha   90.00
_cell.angle_beta   90.00
_cell.angle_gamma   90.00
#
_symmetry.space_group_name_H-M   'P 1'
#
loop_
_entity.id
_entity.type
_entity.pdbx_description
1 polymer ?
#
loop_
_entity_poly.entity_id
_entity_poly.type
_entity_poly.pdbx_seq_one_letter_code
_entity_poly.pdbx_strand_id
1 'polypeptide(L)'
;HTAQRFIQFCVPQIIHIGSSTRYSHKNLHELFNNISNGGGADLLMDSSSNNNLIIVKRDLLSKWMYSRYTEAESLWNARKKLSIHFALLGLCEYAFFLSSMSPDGLILNVSTAQLFFLDYKFDLTKKVCDTLAGKVRFIELDANRPVPFRLTCNISHFLDASIEGHLAGALIAIARSFNTKTLEIWLRPILWDVFSKAAEEDPKMNIVNPVKRAVDTVLTRIKAISHIENGSSATSQLLMQAQLSDNLCRMDPSWHPWF
;
A
#
# COMPACT_ATOMS: atom_id res chain seq x y z
N HIS A 1 11.98 5.88 -18.72
CA HIS A 1 11.91 4.67 -17.86
C HIS A 1 10.49 4.29 -17.44
N THR A 2 9.67 5.19 -16.88
CA THR A 2 8.27 4.89 -16.48
C THR A 2 7.34 4.60 -17.67
N ALA A 3 7.42 5.41 -18.73
CA ALA A 3 6.66 5.20 -19.96
C ALA A 3 7.00 3.86 -20.67
N GLN A 4 8.27 3.46 -20.68
CA GLN A 4 8.73 2.18 -21.24
C GLN A 4 8.20 0.95 -20.47
N ARG A 5 7.80 1.14 -19.21
CA ARG A 5 7.22 0.10 -18.36
C ARG A 5 5.70 0.21 -18.23
N PHE A 6 5.08 1.11 -19.01
CA PHE A 6 3.64 1.39 -18.99
C PHE A 6 3.10 1.65 -17.57
N ILE A 7 3.90 2.29 -16.72
CA ILE A 7 3.47 2.61 -15.36
C ILE A 7 2.47 3.76 -15.44
N GLN A 8 1.22 3.47 -15.07
CA GLN A 8 0.14 4.43 -15.05
C GLN A 8 -0.66 4.28 -13.76
N PHE A 9 -1.09 5.42 -13.22
CA PHE A 9 -2.07 5.46 -12.16
C PHE A 9 -3.43 5.05 -12.72
N CYS A 10 -3.92 3.88 -12.30
CA CYS A 10 -5.30 3.48 -12.50
C CYS A 10 -6.13 4.07 -11.36
N VAL A 11 -6.46 5.36 -11.45
CA VAL A 11 -7.35 6.01 -10.48
C VAL A 11 -8.78 5.90 -11.02
N PRO A 12 -9.69 5.25 -10.29
CA PRO A 12 -11.09 5.25 -10.68
C PRO A 12 -11.62 6.69 -10.60
N GLN A 13 -12.39 7.10 -11.61
CA GLN A 13 -13.03 8.40 -11.60
C GLN A 13 -14.21 8.37 -10.63
N ILE A 14 -13.96 8.77 -9.38
CA ILE A 14 -15.00 8.84 -8.36
C ILE A 14 -15.66 10.22 -8.46
N ILE A 15 -16.85 10.27 -9.04
CA ILE A 15 -17.71 11.45 -9.02
C ILE A 15 -18.69 11.26 -7.86
N HIS A 16 -18.59 12.12 -6.84
CA HIS A 16 -19.54 12.13 -5.74
C HIS A 16 -20.89 12.70 -6.21
N ILE A 17 -21.83 11.81 -6.54
CA ILE A 17 -23.23 12.16 -6.83
C ILE A 17 -24.02 11.97 -5.53
N GLY A 18 -23.79 12.84 -4.55
CA GLY A 18 -24.37 12.75 -3.20
C GLY A 18 -23.50 11.99 -2.19
N SER A 19 -23.95 11.96 -0.93
CA SER A 19 -23.17 11.53 0.24
C SER A 19 -23.00 10.02 0.42
N SER A 20 -23.68 9.17 -0.37
CA SER A 20 -23.88 7.77 0.03
C SER A 20 -23.57 6.67 -1.00
N THR A 21 -23.14 6.98 -2.23
CA THR A 21 -22.90 5.93 -3.23
C THR A 21 -21.46 5.90 -3.76
N ARG A 22 -20.78 4.77 -3.54
CA ARG A 22 -19.53 4.38 -4.20
C ARG A 22 -19.79 3.10 -5.00
N TYR A 23 -19.34 3.07 -6.25
CA TYR A 23 -19.52 1.93 -7.15
C TYR A 23 -18.70 0.70 -6.67
N SER A 24 -19.34 -0.46 -6.63
CA SER A 24 -18.77 -1.74 -6.22
C SER A 24 -18.12 -2.44 -7.41
N HIS A 25 -16.80 -2.48 -7.43
CA HIS A 25 -16.09 -3.55 -8.14
C HIS A 25 -15.83 -4.70 -7.18
N LYS A 26 -15.41 -5.86 -7.68
CA LYS A 26 -15.09 -7.02 -6.82
C LYS A 26 -13.83 -6.71 -6.01
N ASN A 27 -13.97 -6.72 -4.69
CA ASN A 27 -12.89 -6.42 -3.77
C ASN A 27 -12.00 -7.65 -3.54
N LEU A 28 -10.75 -7.44 -3.14
CA LEU A 28 -9.83 -8.52 -2.81
C LEU A 28 -10.33 -9.31 -1.60
N HIS A 29 -11.08 -8.68 -0.69
CA HIS A 29 -11.75 -9.37 0.40
C HIS A 29 -12.90 -10.28 -0.07
N GLU A 30 -13.73 -9.83 -1.01
CA GLU A 30 -14.74 -10.70 -1.64
C GLU A 30 -14.06 -11.86 -2.38
N LEU A 31 -12.91 -11.60 -3.01
CA LEU A 31 -12.09 -12.63 -3.63
C LEU A 31 -11.56 -13.62 -2.59
N PHE A 32 -11.04 -13.16 -1.44
CA PHE A 32 -10.61 -14.02 -0.35
C PHE A 32 -11.76 -14.90 0.14
N ASN A 33 -12.93 -14.32 0.41
CA ASN A 33 -14.11 -15.05 0.86
C ASN A 33 -14.57 -16.07 -0.19
N ASN A 34 -14.56 -15.70 -1.47
CA ASN A 34 -14.90 -16.62 -2.57
C ASN A 34 -13.90 -17.77 -2.71
N ILE A 35 -12.60 -17.52 -2.49
CA ILE A 35 -11.59 -18.59 -2.54
C ILE A 35 -11.73 -19.49 -1.30
N SER A 36 -11.91 -18.90 -0.13
CA SER A 36 -12.09 -19.61 1.14
C SER A 36 -13.36 -20.48 1.14
N ASN A 37 -14.44 -20.01 0.52
CA ASN A 37 -15.72 -20.73 0.47
C ASN A 37 -15.84 -21.68 -0.75
N GLY A 38 -15.19 -21.39 -1.87
CA GLY A 38 -15.32 -22.13 -3.13
C GLY A 38 -14.33 -23.29 -3.30
N GLY A 39 -13.18 -23.26 -2.61
CA GLY A 39 -12.31 -24.41 -2.45
C GLY A 39 -12.66 -25.10 -1.14
N GLY A 40 -13.36 -26.24 -1.18
CA GLY A 40 -13.74 -26.99 0.01
C GLY A 40 -12.56 -27.13 0.99
N ALA A 41 -12.62 -26.38 2.09
CA ALA A 41 -11.77 -26.47 3.26
C ALA A 41 -10.33 -26.97 3.01
N ASP A 42 -9.54 -26.20 2.27
CA ASP A 42 -8.08 -26.22 2.44
C ASP A 42 -7.65 -25.37 3.67
N LEU A 43 -8.65 -24.85 4.40
CA LEU A 43 -8.55 -24.47 5.81
C LEU A 43 -8.44 -25.78 6.61
N LEU A 44 -7.23 -26.20 6.93
CA LEU A 44 -7.02 -27.26 7.90
C LEU A 44 -7.56 -26.77 9.25
N MET A 45 -8.78 -27.19 9.60
CA MET A 45 -9.22 -27.17 10.98
C MET A 45 -8.36 -28.20 11.70
N ASP A 46 -7.39 -27.75 12.50
CA ASP A 46 -6.66 -28.65 13.38
C ASP A 46 -7.63 -29.14 14.46
N SER A 47 -8.16 -30.34 14.24
CA SER A 47 -9.10 -31.02 15.13
C SER A 47 -8.44 -31.52 16.42
N SER A 48 -7.12 -31.30 16.59
CA SER A 48 -6.37 -31.71 17.78
C SER A 48 -6.27 -30.63 18.87
N SER A 49 -6.67 -29.39 18.59
CA SER A 49 -6.76 -28.33 19.59
C SER A 49 -8.18 -27.74 19.61
N ASN A 50 -8.75 -27.56 20.81
CA ASN A 50 -10.11 -27.04 21.04
C ASN A 50 -10.37 -25.59 20.55
N ASN A 51 -9.50 -25.06 19.68
CA ASN A 51 -9.64 -23.74 19.07
C ASN A 51 -9.80 -23.92 17.55
N ASN A 52 -10.92 -23.45 16.99
CA ASN A 52 -11.16 -23.40 15.54
C ASN A 52 -10.16 -22.44 14.88
N LEU A 53 -8.95 -22.90 14.59
CA LEU A 53 -7.92 -22.13 13.91
C LEU A 53 -8.14 -22.20 12.40
N ILE A 54 -8.35 -21.02 11.78
CA ILE A 54 -8.45 -20.86 10.33
C ILE A 54 -7.03 -20.79 9.77
N ILE A 55 -6.54 -21.89 9.17
CA ILE A 55 -5.21 -21.93 8.55
C ILE A 55 -5.31 -21.47 7.09
N VAL A 56 -4.76 -20.29 6.79
CA VAL A 56 -4.67 -19.78 5.41
C VAL A 56 -3.35 -20.19 4.78
N LYS A 57 -3.41 -21.01 3.71
CA LYS A 57 -2.23 -21.41 2.95
C LYS A 57 -1.64 -20.22 2.18
N ARG A 58 -0.32 -20.22 1.99
CA ARG A 58 0.44 -19.15 1.29
C ARG A 58 0.24 -19.15 -0.23
N ASP A 59 -0.31 -20.24 -0.78
CA ASP A 59 -0.52 -20.46 -2.22
C ASP A 59 -1.95 -20.18 -2.67
N LEU A 60 -2.80 -19.68 -1.77
CA LEU A 60 -4.23 -19.49 -2.00
C LEU A 60 -4.49 -18.55 -3.18
N LEU A 61 -3.83 -17.38 -3.18
CA LEU A 61 -3.94 -16.42 -4.27
C LEU A 61 -3.38 -16.98 -5.57
N SER A 62 -2.24 -17.68 -5.51
CA SER A 62 -1.61 -18.29 -6.69
C SER A 62 -2.50 -19.32 -7.37
N LYS A 63 -3.08 -20.26 -6.60
CA LYS A 63 -4.02 -21.26 -7.10
C LYS A 63 -5.23 -20.62 -7.78
N TRP A 64 -5.79 -19.58 -7.16
CA TRP A 64 -6.91 -18.85 -7.75
C TRP A 64 -6.53 -18.17 -9.05
N MET A 65 -5.38 -17.48 -9.10
CA MET A 65 -4.89 -16.84 -10.32
C MET A 65 -4.67 -17.87 -11.45
N TYR A 66 -4.05 -19.02 -11.13
CA TYR A 66 -3.85 -20.10 -12.10
C TYR A 66 -5.17 -20.70 -12.62
N SER A 67 -6.22 -20.72 -11.81
CA SER A 67 -7.55 -21.15 -12.28
C SER A 67 -8.23 -20.17 -13.24
N ARG A 68 -7.85 -18.88 -13.21
CA ARG A 68 -8.46 -17.82 -14.04
C ARG A 68 -7.72 -17.55 -15.33
N TYR A 69 -6.40 -17.71 -15.33
CA TYR A 69 -5.57 -17.57 -16.53
C TYR A 69 -5.21 -18.95 -17.07
N THR A 70 -5.93 -19.40 -18.10
CA THR A 70 -5.71 -20.71 -18.74
C THR A 70 -4.43 -20.74 -19.58
N GLU A 71 -4.02 -19.60 -20.11
CA GLU A 71 -2.84 -19.46 -20.96
C GLU A 71 -1.64 -18.92 -20.18
N ALA A 72 -0.47 -19.54 -20.38
CA ALA A 72 0.77 -19.14 -19.70
C ALA A 72 1.19 -17.70 -20.03
N GLU A 73 0.96 -17.23 -21.26
CA GLU A 73 1.26 -15.86 -21.66
C GLU A 73 0.40 -14.85 -20.90
N SER A 74 -0.91 -15.09 -20.83
CA SER A 74 -1.86 -14.23 -20.13
C SER A 74 -1.52 -14.12 -18.63
N LEU A 75 -1.16 -15.25 -18.01
CA LEU A 75 -0.75 -15.34 -16.61
C LEU A 75 0.54 -14.56 -16.35
N TRP A 76 1.55 -14.72 -17.20
CA TRP A 76 2.82 -14.01 -17.08
C TRP A 76 2.64 -12.50 -17.21
N ASN A 77 1.88 -12.06 -18.23
CA ASN A 77 1.54 -10.66 -18.43
C ASN A 77 0.75 -10.09 -17.25
N ALA A 78 -0.18 -10.86 -16.68
CA ALA A 78 -0.91 -10.46 -15.48
C ALA A 78 0.01 -10.30 -14.26
N ARG A 79 0.89 -11.27 -13.99
CA ARG A 79 1.88 -11.21 -12.91
C ARG A 79 2.80 -9.99 -13.05
N LYS A 80 3.27 -9.69 -14.26
CA LYS A 80 4.09 -8.52 -14.54
C LYS A 80 3.35 -7.21 -14.28
N LYS A 81 2.12 -7.07 -14.78
CA LYS A 81 1.28 -5.86 -14.56
C LYS A 81 0.97 -5.67 -13.08
N LEU A 82 0.57 -6.72 -12.38
CA LEU A 82 0.30 -6.68 -10.95
C LEU A 82 1.53 -6.26 -10.15
N SER A 83 2.71 -6.79 -10.47
CA SER A 83 3.96 -6.38 -9.85
C SER A 83 4.21 -4.87 -9.96
N ILE A 84 3.93 -4.29 -11.14
CA ILE A 84 4.09 -2.85 -11.39
C ILE A 84 3.05 -2.03 -10.62
N HIS A 85 1.80 -2.48 -10.57
CA HIS A 85 0.76 -1.77 -9.82
C HIS A 85 0.99 -1.86 -8.30
N PHE A 86 1.42 -3.00 -7.77
CA PHE A 86 1.83 -3.12 -6.37
C PHE A 86 3.01 -2.21 -6.03
N ALA A 87 4.01 -2.10 -6.93
CA ALA A 87 5.08 -1.13 -6.77
C ALA A 87 4.56 0.31 -6.67
N LEU A 88 3.64 0.70 -7.56
CA LEU A 88 3.07 2.05 -7.57
C LEU A 88 2.27 2.36 -6.31
N LEU A 89 1.32 1.49 -5.96
CA LEU A 89 0.48 1.66 -4.78
C LEU A 89 1.32 1.60 -3.49
N GLY A 90 2.23 0.64 -3.39
CA GLY A 90 3.10 0.48 -2.22
C GLY A 90 4.08 1.62 -2.03
N LEU A 91 4.65 2.17 -3.12
CA LEU A 91 5.47 3.37 -3.02
C LEU A 91 4.65 4.57 -2.56
N CYS A 92 3.42 4.74 -3.06
CA CYS A 92 2.54 5.81 -2.62
C CYS A 92 2.19 5.67 -1.13
N GLU A 93 1.86 4.47 -0.67
CA GLU A 93 1.59 4.15 0.74
C GLU A 93 2.77 4.54 1.65
N TYR A 94 3.98 4.11 1.28
CA TYR A 94 5.19 4.40 2.03
C TYR A 94 5.61 5.88 1.97
N ALA A 95 5.65 6.46 0.77
CA ALA A 95 6.20 7.79 0.54
C ALA A 95 5.29 8.89 1.08
N PHE A 96 3.98 8.79 0.85
CA PHE A 96 3.01 9.81 1.22
C PHE A 96 2.34 9.57 2.58
N PHE A 97 2.74 8.52 3.31
CA PHE A 97 2.13 8.15 4.60
C PHE A 97 0.63 7.93 4.46
N LEU A 98 0.24 7.19 3.42
CA LEU A 98 -1.18 6.89 3.21
C LEU A 98 -1.58 5.68 4.05
N SER A 99 -2.87 5.59 4.39
CA SER A 99 -3.47 4.47 5.10
C SER A 99 -3.16 3.14 4.43
N SER A 100 -2.99 2.11 5.26
CA SER A 100 -2.56 0.82 4.79
C SER A 100 -3.58 0.20 3.86
N MET A 101 -3.13 -0.37 2.74
CA MET A 101 -4.02 -1.03 1.80
C MET A 101 -4.74 -2.19 2.49
N SER A 102 -6.05 -2.08 2.70
CA SER A 102 -6.91 -3.18 3.16
C SER A 102 -7.33 -4.06 1.99
N PRO A 103 -7.65 -5.35 2.21
CA PRO A 103 -8.16 -6.20 1.13
C PRO A 103 -9.55 -5.74 0.66
N ASP A 104 -10.32 -5.06 1.51
CA ASP A 104 -11.63 -4.51 1.16
C ASP A 104 -11.53 -3.38 0.14
N GLY A 105 -10.56 -2.46 0.30
CA GLY A 105 -10.42 -1.33 -0.62
C GLY A 105 -9.66 -1.69 -1.89
N LEU A 106 -9.04 -2.88 -1.96
CA LEU A 106 -8.21 -3.30 -3.09
C LEU A 106 -9.05 -4.00 -4.15
N ILE A 107 -9.04 -3.48 -5.37
CA ILE A 107 -9.82 -4.02 -6.48
C ILE A 107 -8.89 -4.49 -7.58
N LEU A 108 -9.11 -5.74 -8.01
CA LEU A 108 -8.40 -6.37 -9.10
C LEU A 108 -9.33 -6.58 -10.29
N ASN A 109 -8.99 -5.96 -11.42
CA ASN A 109 -9.61 -6.31 -12.69
C ASN A 109 -8.87 -7.50 -13.32
N VAL A 110 -9.51 -8.68 -13.32
CA VAL A 110 -8.92 -9.93 -13.81
C VAL A 110 -8.65 -9.91 -15.32
N SER A 111 -9.48 -9.23 -16.12
CA SER A 111 -9.27 -9.22 -17.58
C SER A 111 -8.06 -8.38 -17.98
N THR A 112 -7.83 -7.24 -17.30
CA THR A 112 -6.73 -6.31 -17.63
C THR A 112 -5.50 -6.47 -16.75
N ALA A 113 -5.63 -7.19 -15.63
CA ALA A 113 -4.68 -7.29 -14.52
C ALA A 113 -4.30 -5.94 -13.90
N GLN A 114 -5.25 -5.00 -13.92
CA GLN A 114 -5.11 -3.69 -13.27
C GLN A 114 -5.55 -3.75 -11.82
N LEU A 115 -4.79 -3.08 -10.96
CA LEU A 115 -5.01 -3.04 -9.52
C LEU A 115 -5.16 -1.59 -9.08
N PHE A 116 -6.19 -1.31 -8.28
CA PHE A 116 -6.42 0.01 -7.72
C PHE A 116 -6.96 -0.08 -6.29
N PHE A 117 -6.70 0.95 -5.50
CA PHE A 117 -7.15 1.06 -4.12
C PHE A 117 -7.99 2.33 -3.94
N LEU A 118 -9.14 2.22 -3.28
CA LEU A 118 -10.11 3.32 -3.17
C LEU A 118 -9.95 4.18 -1.92
N ASP A 119 -9.43 3.61 -0.83
CA ASP A 119 -9.57 4.18 0.51
C ASP A 119 -8.29 4.81 1.05
N TYR A 120 -7.49 5.43 0.18
CA TYR A 120 -6.32 6.16 0.66
C TYR A 120 -6.73 7.42 1.42
N LYS A 121 -6.20 7.52 2.64
CA LYS A 121 -6.22 8.73 3.47
C LYS A 121 -4.81 8.98 3.95
N PHE A 122 -4.47 10.21 4.32
CA PHE A 122 -3.19 10.49 4.96
C PHE A 122 -3.25 10.11 6.44
N ASP A 123 -2.30 9.32 6.91
CA ASP A 123 -2.21 8.93 8.32
C ASP A 123 -1.56 10.06 9.12
N LEU A 124 -2.40 10.75 9.90
CA LEU A 124 -1.99 11.86 10.75
C LEU A 124 -2.08 11.47 12.22
N THR A 125 -1.05 11.79 12.99
CA THR A 125 -1.06 11.68 14.46
C THR A 125 -1.03 13.07 15.08
N LYS A 126 -1.92 13.30 16.05
CA LYS A 126 -1.87 14.48 16.93
C LYS A 126 -0.95 14.17 18.10
N LYS A 127 0.21 14.81 18.16
CA LYS A 127 1.18 14.66 19.26
C LYS A 127 1.15 15.88 20.16
N VAL A 128 1.53 15.66 21.42
CA VAL A 128 1.69 16.71 22.43
C VAL A 128 3.16 16.71 22.84
N CYS A 129 3.84 17.83 22.69
CA CYS A 129 5.17 18.02 23.25
C CYS A 129 5.11 18.98 24.44
N ASP A 130 5.77 18.60 25.52
CA ASP A 130 5.97 19.47 26.68
C ASP A 130 7.17 20.38 26.39
N THR A 131 6.91 21.68 26.25
CA THR A 131 7.95 22.70 26.06
C THR A 131 8.05 23.59 27.30
N LEU A 132 9.12 24.38 27.40
CA LEU A 132 9.28 25.40 28.46
C LEU A 132 8.11 26.40 28.52
N ALA A 133 7.38 26.59 27.41
CA ALA A 133 6.19 27.44 27.31
C ALA A 133 4.87 26.71 27.61
N GLY A 134 4.92 25.44 28.02
CA GLY A 134 3.77 24.58 28.26
C GLY A 134 3.60 23.48 27.21
N LYS A 135 2.44 22.80 27.23
CA LYS A 135 2.12 21.69 26.32
C LYS A 135 1.68 22.23 24.95
N VAL A 136 2.46 21.95 23.91
CA VAL A 136 2.14 22.35 22.53
C VAL A 136 1.64 21.12 21.77
N ARG A 137 0.45 21.23 21.19
CA ARG A 137 -0.09 20.22 20.28
C ARG A 137 0.39 20.49 18.87
N PHE A 138 0.77 19.44 18.15
CA PHE A 138 1.09 19.52 16.74
C PHE A 138 0.65 18.25 16.02
N ILE A 139 0.38 18.41 14.73
CA ILE A 139 0.06 17.29 13.84
C ILE A 139 1.36 16.88 13.14
N GLU A 140 1.56 15.57 12.98
CA GLU A 140 2.60 15.02 12.12
C GLU A 140 2.09 13.81 11.34
N LEU A 141 2.83 13.43 10.29
CA LEU A 141 2.58 12.21 9.54
C LEU A 141 3.01 11.00 10.38
N ASP A 142 2.16 9.97 10.48
CA ASP A 142 2.43 8.80 11.33
C ASP A 142 3.39 7.80 10.68
N ALA A 143 4.59 7.67 11.25
CA ALA A 143 5.59 6.71 10.78
C ALA A 143 5.57 5.36 11.53
N ASN A 144 4.69 5.14 12.51
CA ASN A 144 4.83 4.05 13.47
C ASN A 144 4.36 2.67 12.98
N ARG A 145 4.11 2.51 11.69
CA ARG A 145 3.65 1.22 11.14
C ARG A 145 4.81 0.24 10.98
N PRO A 146 4.66 -1.02 11.43
CA PRO A 146 5.72 -2.02 11.33
C PRO A 146 5.98 -2.47 9.88
N VAL A 147 4.94 -2.44 9.03
CA VAL A 147 5.02 -2.79 7.61
C VAL A 147 4.94 -1.51 6.77
N PRO A 148 5.90 -1.27 5.85
CA PRO A 148 5.92 -0.04 5.05
C PRO A 148 4.81 0.03 3.99
N PHE A 149 4.49 -1.11 3.37
CA PHE A 149 3.39 -1.28 2.42
C PHE A 149 2.96 -2.75 2.29
N ARG A 150 1.78 -3.02 1.75
CA ARG A 150 1.26 -4.39 1.60
C ARG A 150 2.10 -5.25 0.64
N LEU A 151 2.86 -6.19 1.20
CA LEU A 151 3.47 -7.31 0.48
C LEU A 151 3.39 -8.59 1.33
N THR A 152 2.16 -9.06 1.54
CA THR A 152 1.80 -10.22 2.36
C THR A 152 2.33 -11.54 1.79
N CYS A 153 2.24 -12.61 2.57
CA CYS A 153 2.80 -13.90 2.18
C CYS A 153 2.13 -14.51 0.92
N ASN A 154 0.82 -14.31 0.73
CA ASN A 154 0.10 -14.76 -0.47
C ASN A 154 0.44 -13.93 -1.72
N ILE A 155 0.49 -12.59 -1.60
CA ILE A 155 0.91 -11.72 -2.71
C ILE A 155 2.36 -12.01 -3.09
N SER A 156 3.26 -12.09 -2.12
CA SER A 156 4.66 -12.38 -2.38
C SER A 156 4.87 -13.75 -3.03
N HIS A 157 4.10 -14.77 -2.65
CA HIS A 157 4.16 -16.08 -3.27
C HIS A 157 3.63 -16.09 -4.71
N PHE A 158 2.62 -15.26 -5.05
CA PHE A 158 2.15 -15.13 -6.43
C PHE A 158 3.15 -14.39 -7.33
N LEU A 159 3.81 -13.35 -6.80
CA LEU A 159 4.77 -12.54 -7.54
C LEU A 159 6.13 -13.24 -7.69
N ASP A 160 6.58 -13.92 -6.65
CA ASP A 160 7.81 -14.73 -6.60
C ASP A 160 9.00 -13.99 -7.24
N ALA A 161 9.64 -14.54 -8.29
CA ALA A 161 10.76 -13.90 -9.00
C ALA A 161 10.45 -12.51 -9.61
N SER A 162 9.18 -12.14 -9.75
CA SER A 162 8.79 -10.81 -10.24
C SER A 162 9.01 -9.70 -9.23
N ILE A 163 9.23 -10.03 -7.95
CA ILE A 163 9.53 -9.04 -6.90
C ILE A 163 10.86 -8.35 -7.19
N GLU A 164 11.93 -9.12 -7.41
CA GLU A 164 13.26 -8.58 -7.68
C GLU A 164 13.36 -7.97 -9.08
N GLY A 165 12.71 -8.60 -10.08
CA GLY A 165 12.78 -8.15 -11.47
C GLY A 165 11.89 -6.95 -11.79
N HIS A 166 10.58 -7.11 -11.61
CA HIS A 166 9.58 -6.13 -12.07
C HIS A 166 9.26 -5.11 -10.99
N LEU A 167 8.96 -5.56 -9.76
CA LEU A 167 8.47 -4.71 -8.68
C LEU A 167 9.58 -3.78 -8.15
N ALA A 168 10.76 -4.32 -7.79
CA ALA A 168 11.89 -3.51 -7.33
C ALA A 168 12.34 -2.49 -8.38
N GLY A 169 12.42 -2.92 -9.64
CA GLY A 169 12.70 -2.04 -10.76
C GLY A 169 11.65 -0.92 -10.87
N ALA A 170 10.35 -1.27 -10.83
CA ALA A 170 9.26 -0.32 -10.93
C ALA A 170 9.27 0.71 -9.79
N LEU A 171 9.51 0.28 -8.55
CA LEU A 171 9.67 1.16 -7.39
C LEU A 171 10.70 2.27 -7.65
N ILE A 172 11.90 1.89 -8.11
CA ILE A 172 12.98 2.84 -8.40
C ILE A 172 12.59 3.79 -9.55
N ALA A 173 11.97 3.26 -10.61
CA ALA A 173 11.55 4.07 -11.75
C ALA A 173 10.49 5.11 -11.35
N ILE A 174 9.54 4.74 -10.50
CA ILE A 174 8.48 5.63 -10.01
C ILE A 174 9.08 6.66 -9.05
N ALA A 175 9.93 6.24 -8.11
CA ALA A 175 10.60 7.15 -7.19
C ALA A 175 11.43 8.20 -7.93
N ARG A 176 12.14 7.82 -9.00
CA ARG A 176 12.86 8.77 -9.87
C ARG A 176 11.93 9.75 -10.59
N SER A 177 10.74 9.29 -11.01
CA SER A 177 9.74 10.16 -11.63
C SER A 177 9.17 11.17 -10.63
N PHE A 178 9.03 10.77 -9.36
CA PHE A 178 8.55 11.62 -8.28
C PHE A 178 9.62 12.55 -7.71
N ASN A 179 10.90 12.24 -7.86
CA ASN A 179 12.03 13.10 -7.47
C ASN A 179 12.22 14.29 -8.43
N THR A 180 11.12 14.88 -8.91
CA THR A 180 11.07 16.06 -9.75
C THR A 180 10.48 17.23 -8.94
N LYS A 181 10.92 18.46 -9.22
CA LYS A 181 10.40 19.66 -8.51
C LYS A 181 8.88 19.83 -8.66
N THR A 182 8.30 19.25 -9.70
CA THR A 182 6.86 19.27 -9.95
C THR A 182 6.07 18.61 -8.81
N LEU A 183 6.58 17.56 -8.17
CA LEU A 183 5.85 16.89 -7.09
C LEU A 183 5.66 17.79 -5.88
N GLU A 184 6.67 18.58 -5.50
CA GLU A 184 6.57 19.50 -4.36
C GLU A 184 5.43 20.50 -4.53
N ILE A 185 5.26 21.01 -5.76
CA ILE A 185 4.22 22.00 -6.12
C ILE A 185 2.82 21.43 -5.91
N TRP A 186 2.59 20.17 -6.28
CA TRP A 186 1.29 19.51 -6.10
C TRP A 186 1.07 19.01 -4.68
N LEU A 187 2.12 18.54 -4.00
CA LEU A 187 2.02 17.95 -2.68
C LEU A 187 1.71 18.98 -1.60
N ARG A 188 2.30 20.18 -1.69
CA ARG A 188 2.12 21.25 -0.70
C ARG A 188 0.65 21.67 -0.51
N PRO A 189 -0.14 22.00 -1.55
CA PRO A 189 -1.56 22.35 -1.37
C PRO A 189 -2.40 21.17 -0.89
N ILE A 190 -2.11 19.94 -1.34
CA ILE A 190 -2.83 18.74 -0.89
C ILE A 190 -2.62 18.52 0.61
N LEU A 191 -1.36 18.56 1.09
CA LEU A 191 -1.08 18.41 2.52
C LEU A 191 -1.63 19.58 3.34
N TRP A 192 -1.65 20.80 2.79
CA TRP A 192 -2.27 21.92 3.46
C TRP A 192 -3.76 21.68 3.72
N ASP A 193 -4.50 21.22 2.72
CA ASP A 193 -5.93 20.92 2.84
C ASP A 193 -6.19 19.84 3.91
N VAL A 194 -5.42 18.75 3.86
CA VAL A 194 -5.52 17.64 4.81
C VAL A 194 -5.20 18.09 6.24
N PHE A 195 -4.14 18.85 6.44
CA PHE A 195 -3.76 19.36 7.77
C PHE A 195 -4.75 20.42 8.28
N SER A 196 -5.29 21.26 7.38
CA SER A 196 -6.32 22.24 7.72
C SER A 196 -7.58 21.54 8.24
N LYS A 197 -8.03 20.50 7.54
CA LYS A 197 -9.17 19.68 7.96
C LYS A 197 -8.94 19.00 9.30
N ALA A 198 -7.74 18.47 9.53
CA ALA A 198 -7.39 17.84 10.80
C ALA A 198 -7.27 18.85 11.97
N ALA A 199 -7.04 20.13 11.67
CA ALA A 199 -6.92 21.23 12.62
C ALA A 199 -8.23 22.00 12.84
N GLU A 200 -9.34 21.65 12.18
CA GLU A 200 -10.65 22.32 12.35
C GLU A 200 -11.10 22.38 13.82
N GLU A 201 -10.76 21.36 14.62
CA GLU A 201 -11.08 21.27 16.04
C GLU A 201 -10.31 22.29 16.91
N ASP A 202 -9.11 22.72 16.48
CA ASP A 202 -8.19 23.57 17.25
C ASP A 202 -7.69 24.74 16.36
N PRO A 203 -8.45 25.84 16.21
CA PRO A 203 -8.14 26.93 15.27
C PRO A 203 -6.86 27.73 15.59
N LYS A 204 -6.27 27.55 16.78
CA LYS A 204 -4.99 28.15 17.18
C LYS A 204 -3.77 27.29 16.81
N MET A 205 -3.98 26.09 16.26
CA MET A 205 -2.90 25.16 15.94
C MET A 205 -2.11 25.63 14.71
N ASN A 206 -0.79 25.73 14.86
CA ASN A 206 0.09 26.11 13.75
C ASN A 206 0.27 24.93 12.78
N ILE A 207 -0.31 25.05 11.59
CA ILE A 207 -0.20 24.04 10.52
C ILE A 207 0.94 24.30 9.54
N VAL A 208 1.49 25.53 9.48
CA VAL A 208 2.48 25.93 8.48
C VAL A 208 3.77 25.12 8.61
N ASN A 209 4.33 25.08 9.83
CA ASN A 209 5.58 24.38 10.10
C ASN A 209 5.43 22.85 9.99
N PRO A 210 4.35 22.22 10.49
CA PRO A 210 4.05 20.82 10.23
C PRO A 210 3.96 20.47 8.74
N VAL A 211 3.22 21.23 7.93
CA VAL A 211 3.07 20.95 6.49
C VAL A 211 4.41 21.04 5.77
N LYS A 212 5.24 22.04 6.10
CA LYS A 212 6.59 22.14 5.52
C LYS A 212 7.45 20.92 5.86
N ARG A 213 7.48 20.52 7.14
CA ARG A 213 8.21 19.32 7.60
C ARG A 213 7.68 18.04 6.94
N ALA A 214 6.37 17.93 6.76
CA ALA A 214 5.72 16.81 6.11
C ALA A 214 6.17 16.68 4.64
N VAL A 215 6.13 17.78 3.88
CA VAL A 215 6.63 17.82 2.49
C VAL A 215 8.10 17.40 2.42
N ASP A 216 8.96 17.97 3.27
CA ASP A 216 10.39 17.66 3.29
C ASP A 216 10.65 16.17 3.61
N THR A 217 9.86 15.60 4.52
CA THR A 217 9.94 14.18 4.90
C THR A 217 9.56 13.26 3.74
N VAL A 218 8.45 13.56 3.05
CA VAL A 218 8.00 12.80 1.86
C VAL A 218 9.07 12.84 0.77
N LEU A 219 9.60 14.03 0.45
CA LEU A 219 10.64 14.19 -0.56
C LEU A 219 11.92 13.42 -0.20
N THR A 220 12.30 13.41 1.09
CA THR A 220 13.46 12.66 1.59
C THR A 220 13.28 11.15 1.41
N ARG A 221 12.09 10.60 1.72
CA ARG A 221 11.77 9.18 1.49
C ARG A 221 11.85 8.79 0.02
N ILE A 222 11.29 9.63 -0.86
CA ILE A 222 11.30 9.39 -2.32
C ILE A 222 12.74 9.44 -2.85
N LYS A 223 13.53 10.41 -2.39
CA LYS A 223 14.94 10.53 -2.77
C LYS A 223 15.74 9.29 -2.35
N ALA A 224 15.52 8.77 -1.14
CA ALA A 224 16.18 7.56 -0.65
C ALA A 224 15.94 6.34 -1.56
N ILE A 225 14.72 6.16 -2.08
CA ILE A 225 14.38 5.05 -3.00
C ILE A 225 14.91 5.30 -4.43
N SER A 226 15.05 6.56 -4.83
CA SER A 226 15.45 6.92 -6.20
C SER A 226 16.92 6.61 -6.51
N HIS A 227 17.78 6.56 -5.49
CA HIS A 227 19.21 6.28 -5.61
C HIS A 227 19.52 4.81 -5.33
N ILE A 228 20.42 4.23 -6.12
CA ILE A 228 20.97 2.89 -5.88
C ILE A 228 22.42 3.12 -5.48
N GLU A 229 22.74 2.96 -4.20
CA GLU A 229 24.13 2.99 -3.72
C GLU A 229 24.73 1.58 -3.75
N ASN A 230 26.06 1.51 -3.88
CA ASN A 230 26.87 0.32 -4.19
C ASN A 230 26.56 -0.92 -3.31
N GLY A 231 25.58 -1.73 -3.71
CA GLY A 231 25.36 -3.10 -3.20
C GLY A 231 24.12 -3.32 -2.32
N SER A 232 23.59 -2.28 -1.66
CA SER A 232 22.32 -2.38 -0.90
C SER A 232 21.44 -1.16 -1.18
N SER A 233 20.34 -1.36 -1.91
CA SER A 233 19.40 -0.28 -2.18
C SER A 233 18.39 -0.12 -1.05
N ALA A 234 17.99 1.11 -0.73
CA ALA A 234 16.88 1.38 0.19
C ALA A 234 15.60 0.64 -0.25
N THR A 235 15.43 0.43 -1.55
CA THR A 235 14.36 -0.39 -2.14
C THR A 235 14.42 -1.85 -1.67
N SER A 236 15.61 -2.46 -1.63
CA SER A 236 15.79 -3.85 -1.17
C SER A 236 15.43 -3.98 0.31
N GLN A 237 15.86 -3.03 1.14
CA GLN A 237 15.51 -3.00 2.57
C GLN A 237 14.00 -2.81 2.77
N LEU A 238 13.38 -1.93 1.99
CA LEU A 238 11.93 -1.69 2.04
C LEU A 238 11.14 -2.97 1.70
N LEU A 239 11.57 -3.70 0.67
CA LEU A 239 10.95 -4.97 0.27
C LEU A 239 11.10 -6.04 1.34
N MET A 240 12.30 -6.18 1.89
CA MET A 240 12.57 -7.10 2.99
C MET A 240 11.67 -6.80 4.19
N GLN A 241 11.58 -5.53 4.60
CA GLN A 241 10.72 -5.13 5.72
C GLN A 241 9.23 -5.39 5.48
N ALA A 242 8.77 -5.28 4.23
CA ALA A 242 7.38 -5.56 3.85
C ALA A 242 7.01 -7.04 3.94
N GLN A 243 7.99 -7.95 3.76
CA GLN A 243 7.79 -9.40 3.77
C GLN A 243 8.13 -10.08 5.10
N LEU A 244 8.79 -9.34 6.01
CA LEU A 244 9.32 -9.89 7.24
C LEU A 244 8.19 -10.35 8.18
N SER A 245 8.23 -11.61 8.60
CA SER A 245 7.16 -12.22 9.38
C SER A 245 6.93 -11.53 10.73
N ASP A 246 7.99 -11.07 11.39
CA ASP A 246 7.89 -10.33 12.66
C ASP A 246 7.23 -8.95 12.49
N ASN A 247 7.32 -8.34 11.30
CA ASN A 247 6.62 -7.09 11.01
C ASN A 247 5.15 -7.37 10.70
N LEU A 248 4.88 -8.41 9.90
CA LEU A 248 3.53 -8.82 9.52
C LEU A 248 2.69 -9.25 10.74
N CYS A 249 3.29 -9.94 11.73
CA CYS A 249 2.56 -10.39 12.92
C CYS A 249 2.22 -9.25 13.90
N ARG A 250 2.87 -8.08 13.75
CA ARG A 250 2.58 -6.86 14.53
C ARG A 250 1.49 -6.00 13.89
N MET A 251 1.04 -6.34 12.69
CA MET A 251 -0.09 -5.67 12.04
C MET A 251 -1.41 -6.12 12.67
N ASP A 252 -2.41 -5.23 12.62
CA ASP A 252 -3.76 -5.55 13.09
C ASP A 252 -4.36 -6.73 12.29
N PRO A 253 -5.03 -7.70 12.95
CA PRO A 253 -5.64 -8.84 12.26
C PRO A 253 -6.66 -8.48 11.16
N SER A 254 -7.36 -7.34 11.27
CA SER A 254 -8.29 -6.86 10.23
C SER A 254 -7.59 -6.51 8.92
N TRP A 255 -6.28 -6.25 8.97
CA TRP A 255 -5.46 -6.06 7.79
C TRP A 255 -5.18 -7.39 7.05
N HIS A 256 -5.50 -8.55 7.62
CA HIS A 256 -5.23 -9.87 7.02
C HIS A 256 -3.74 -10.02 6.62
N PRO A 257 -2.77 -9.98 7.55
CA PRO A 257 -1.34 -10.07 7.24
C PRO A 257 -0.93 -11.38 6.55
N TRP A 258 -1.76 -12.42 6.65
CA TRP A 258 -1.60 -13.70 5.98
C TRP A 258 -2.09 -13.71 4.52
N PHE A 259 -2.75 -12.66 4.00
CA PHE A 259 -3.33 -12.65 2.66
C PHE A 259 -2.89 -11.47 1.80
#